data_AF-A0A2M8L1Z2-F1
#
_entry.id   AF-A0A2M8L1Z2-F1
#
_cell.length_a   1.000
_cell.length_b   1.000
_cell.length_c   1.000
_cell.angle_alpha   90.00
_cell.angle_beta   90.00
_cell.angle_gamma   90.00
#
_symmetry.space_group_name_H-M   'P 1'
#
loop_
_entity.id
_entity.type
_entity.pdbx_description
1 polymer ?
#
loop_
_entity_poly.entity_id
_entity_poly.type
_entity_poly.pdbx_seq_one_letter_code
_entity_poly.pdbx_strand_id
1 'polypeptide(L)'
;PRNAASGISQRLDSKYSQYCTLFAVDLFPNNNDLTTESQKIDLLKKYGFTPVESFLCSDLSKVEKIYQDFLSHKRNSYPYEIDGLVVKINDLNLQNKLGFKNLRPKGQVAYKFPPDTTQTRVLEVNWETGPMGTITPVAKVEPISLSGAII
;
A
#
# COMPACT_ATOMS: atom_id res chain seq x y z
N PRO A 1 -12.69 2.50 -0.20
CA PRO A 1 -12.51 1.27 0.63
C PRO A 1 -11.64 1.44 1.90
N ARG A 2 -10.49 2.11 1.80
CA ARG A 2 -9.54 2.27 2.93
C ARG A 2 -10.17 2.82 4.21
N ASN A 3 -10.89 3.93 4.13
CA ASN A 3 -11.50 4.57 5.30
C ASN A 3 -12.64 3.74 5.91
N ALA A 4 -13.42 3.05 5.06
CA ALA A 4 -14.49 2.16 5.52
C ALA A 4 -13.93 0.97 6.30
N ALA A 5 -12.91 0.28 5.76
CA ALA A 5 -12.28 -0.85 6.45
C ALA A 5 -11.63 -0.44 7.78
N SER A 6 -10.95 0.71 7.81
CA SER A 6 -10.37 1.28 9.04
C SER A 6 -11.43 1.63 10.09
N GLY A 7 -12.57 2.17 9.66
CA GLY A 7 -13.68 2.48 10.55
C GLY A 7 -14.32 1.23 11.14
N ILE A 8 -14.51 0.18 10.32
CA ILE A 8 -15.09 -1.10 10.77
C ILE A 8 -14.14 -1.82 11.73
N SER A 9 -12.83 -1.86 11.47
CA SER A 9 -11.87 -2.58 12.32
C SER A 9 -11.71 -2.01 13.72
N GLN A 10 -12.08 -0.75 13.94
CA GLN A 10 -12.00 -0.07 15.23
C GLN A 10 -13.30 -0.13 16.04
N ARG A 11 -14.36 -0.77 15.50
CA ARG A 11 -15.63 -0.89 16.21
C ARG A 11 -15.54 -1.92 17.33
N LEU A 12 -15.94 -1.51 18.54
CA LEU A 12 -16.02 -2.40 19.70
C LEU A 12 -17.18 -3.42 19.59
N ASP A 13 -18.23 -3.09 18.85
CA ASP A 13 -19.43 -3.92 18.69
C ASP A 13 -19.29 -5.01 17.61
N SER A 14 -18.15 -5.08 16.93
CA SER A 14 -17.88 -6.04 15.83
C SER A 14 -18.89 -5.98 14.68
N LYS A 15 -19.74 -4.95 14.62
CA LYS A 15 -20.75 -4.83 13.57
C LYS A 15 -20.06 -4.56 12.24
N TYR A 16 -20.51 -5.26 11.19
CA TYR A 16 -20.00 -5.15 9.82
C TYR A 16 -18.64 -5.81 9.57
N SER A 17 -17.99 -6.42 10.58
CA SER A 17 -16.72 -7.13 10.40
C SER A 17 -16.80 -8.28 9.40
N GLN A 18 -17.97 -8.86 9.16
CA GLN A 18 -18.19 -9.89 8.14
C GLN A 18 -17.95 -9.42 6.70
N TYR A 19 -17.90 -8.10 6.47
CA TYR A 19 -17.58 -7.52 5.16
C TYR A 19 -16.08 -7.23 4.99
N CYS A 20 -15.26 -7.51 6.00
CA CYS A 20 -13.82 -7.35 5.94
C CYS A 20 -13.14 -8.68 5.61
N THR A 21 -12.25 -8.63 4.64
CA THR A 21 -11.35 -9.75 4.29
C THR A 21 -9.93 -9.40 4.71
N LEU A 22 -9.21 -10.36 5.25
CA LEU A 22 -7.79 -10.23 5.61
C LEU A 22 -6.92 -10.92 4.56
N PHE A 23 -5.92 -10.18 4.06
CA PHE A 23 -4.84 -10.73 3.24
C PHE A 23 -3.51 -10.54 3.98
N ALA A 24 -2.78 -11.63 4.17
CA ALA A 24 -1.50 -11.60 4.88
C ALA A 24 -0.36 -11.15 3.93
N VAL A 25 0.49 -10.24 4.40
CA VAL A 25 1.57 -9.63 3.59
C VAL A 25 2.98 -9.95 4.10
N ASP A 26 3.09 -10.39 5.35
CA ASP A 26 4.36 -10.68 6.00
C ASP A 26 4.16 -11.62 7.19
N LEU A 27 5.26 -12.18 7.66
CA LEU A 27 5.34 -13.03 8.84
C LEU A 27 6.66 -12.73 9.56
N PHE A 28 6.57 -12.54 10.88
CA PHE A 28 7.74 -12.44 11.76
C PHE A 28 7.91 -13.78 12.50
N PRO A 29 8.71 -14.72 11.97
CA PRO A 29 8.93 -15.99 12.64
C PRO A 29 9.74 -15.77 13.93
N ASN A 30 9.43 -16.54 14.96
CA ASN A 30 10.21 -16.54 16.20
C ASN A 30 11.61 -17.16 16.02
N ASN A 31 11.82 -17.90 14.92
CA ASN A 31 13.06 -18.61 14.60
C ASN A 31 13.61 -18.14 13.24
N ASN A 32 14.93 -18.22 13.05
CA ASN A 32 15.62 -17.82 11.80
C ASN A 32 15.58 -18.89 10.68
N ASP A 33 14.59 -19.78 10.69
CA ASP A 33 14.54 -20.90 9.74
C ASP A 33 14.20 -20.45 8.31
N LEU A 34 13.65 -19.24 8.16
CA LEU A 34 13.31 -18.66 6.87
C LEU A 34 14.49 -17.84 6.34
N THR A 35 14.85 -18.10 5.09
CA THR A 35 15.90 -17.38 4.36
C THR A 35 15.36 -16.47 3.26
N THR A 36 14.08 -16.64 2.87
CA THR A 36 13.46 -15.87 1.78
C THR A 36 12.05 -15.34 2.07
N GLU A 37 11.67 -14.24 1.43
CA GLU A 37 10.29 -13.72 1.45
C GLU A 37 9.29 -14.73 0.88
N SER A 38 9.65 -15.46 -0.18
CA SER A 38 8.79 -16.53 -0.73
C SER A 38 8.45 -17.60 0.30
N GLN A 39 9.42 -18.04 1.12
CA GLN A 39 9.16 -19.01 2.18
C GLN A 39 8.20 -18.47 3.25
N LYS A 40 8.22 -17.15 3.55
CA LYS A 40 7.22 -16.54 4.46
C LYS A 40 5.80 -16.68 3.88
N ILE A 41 5.64 -16.39 2.59
CA ILE A 41 4.35 -16.53 1.90
C ILE A 41 3.86 -17.98 1.92
N ASP A 42 4.75 -18.94 1.66
CA ASP A 42 4.40 -20.36 1.70
C ASP A 42 4.04 -20.82 3.11
N LEU A 43 4.73 -20.31 4.13
CA LEU A 43 4.42 -20.62 5.53
C LEU A 43 3.07 -20.02 5.96
N LEU A 44 2.74 -18.80 5.51
CA LEU A 44 1.42 -18.20 5.73
C LEU A 44 0.29 -19.09 5.16
N LYS A 45 0.46 -19.61 3.94
CA LYS A 45 -0.49 -20.56 3.34
C LYS A 45 -0.61 -21.82 4.18
N LYS A 46 0.52 -22.37 4.64
CA LYS A 46 0.55 -23.57 5.50
C LYS A 46 -0.20 -23.36 6.82
N TYR A 47 -0.19 -22.15 7.36
CA TYR A 47 -0.95 -21.79 8.57
C TYR A 47 -2.42 -21.44 8.31
N GLY A 48 -2.89 -21.54 7.07
CA GLY A 48 -4.29 -21.28 6.71
C GLY A 48 -4.63 -19.80 6.46
N PHE A 49 -3.64 -18.92 6.39
CA PHE A 49 -3.86 -17.55 5.95
C PHE A 49 -3.93 -17.47 4.42
N THR A 50 -4.73 -16.54 3.92
CA THR A 50 -4.71 -16.14 2.51
C THR A 50 -3.66 -15.03 2.33
N PRO A 51 -2.48 -15.29 1.75
CA PRO A 51 -1.52 -14.23 1.48
C PRO A 51 -1.94 -13.40 0.28
N VAL A 52 -1.33 -12.22 0.12
CA VAL A 52 -1.41 -11.45 -1.13
C VAL A 52 -0.76 -12.23 -2.28
N GLU A 53 -1.21 -11.93 -3.50
CA GLU A 53 -0.57 -12.45 -4.71
C GLU A 53 0.88 -11.95 -4.78
N SER A 54 1.82 -12.87 -5.04
CA SER A 54 3.26 -12.59 -5.03
C SER A 54 3.96 -13.28 -6.19
N PHE A 55 4.94 -12.61 -6.78
CA PHE A 55 5.70 -13.13 -7.92
C PHE A 55 7.20 -13.11 -7.63
N LEU A 56 7.87 -14.26 -7.74
CA LEU A 56 9.32 -14.30 -7.68
C LEU A 56 9.92 -13.76 -8.99
N CYS A 57 10.73 -12.72 -8.89
CA CYS A 57 11.35 -12.05 -10.02
C CYS A 57 12.87 -12.26 -10.01
N SER A 58 13.43 -12.67 -11.15
CA SER A 58 14.87 -12.86 -11.35
C SER A 58 15.62 -11.54 -11.57
N ASP A 59 14.91 -10.53 -12.04
CA ASP A 59 15.46 -9.25 -12.51
C ASP A 59 14.38 -8.15 -12.48
N LEU A 60 14.82 -6.91 -12.67
CA LEU A 60 13.96 -5.73 -12.68
C LEU A 60 13.05 -5.66 -13.92
N SER A 61 13.46 -6.25 -15.05
CA SER A 61 12.63 -6.27 -16.26
C SER A 61 11.34 -7.05 -16.03
N LYS A 62 11.40 -8.15 -15.28
CA LYS A 62 10.21 -8.92 -14.87
C LYS A 62 9.32 -8.14 -13.90
N VAL A 63 9.92 -7.39 -12.96
CA VAL A 63 9.16 -6.50 -12.06
C VAL A 63 8.39 -5.45 -12.87
N GLU A 64 9.08 -4.81 -13.82
CA GLU A 64 8.46 -3.79 -14.68
C GLU A 64 7.35 -4.37 -15.55
N LYS A 65 7.55 -5.56 -16.12
CA LYS A 65 6.50 -6.25 -16.90
C LYS A 65 5.25 -6.51 -16.07
N ILE A 66 5.41 -6.96 -14.82
CA ILE A 66 4.28 -7.19 -13.90
C ILE A 66 3.61 -5.86 -13.57
N TYR A 67 4.39 -4.82 -13.26
CA TYR A 67 3.86 -3.49 -12.98
C TYR A 67 3.01 -2.95 -14.13
N GLN A 68 3.49 -3.06 -15.38
CA GLN A 68 2.74 -2.63 -16.56
C GLN A 68 1.47 -3.45 -16.78
N ASP A 69 1.51 -4.77 -16.61
CA ASP A 69 0.33 -5.64 -16.71
C ASP A 69 -0.77 -5.29 -15.67
N PHE A 70 -0.35 -4.96 -14.45
CA PHE A 70 -1.26 -4.42 -13.46
C PHE A 70 -1.83 -3.07 -13.87
N LEU A 71 -0.99 -2.15 -14.33
CA LEU A 71 -1.42 -0.80 -14.71
C LEU A 71 -2.40 -0.80 -15.89
N SER A 72 -2.19 -1.66 -16.89
CA SER A 72 -2.98 -1.66 -18.13
C SER A 72 -4.22 -2.56 -18.08
N HIS A 73 -4.18 -3.67 -17.34
CA HIS A 73 -5.21 -4.73 -17.47
C HIS A 73 -5.75 -5.22 -16.14
N LYS A 74 -4.89 -5.52 -15.16
CA LYS A 74 -5.33 -6.22 -13.95
C LYS A 74 -5.88 -5.32 -12.86
N ARG A 75 -5.44 -4.06 -12.74
CA ARG A 75 -5.84 -3.16 -11.65
C ARG A 75 -7.37 -3.01 -11.55
N ASN A 76 -8.05 -2.81 -12.67
CA ASN A 76 -9.50 -2.59 -12.69
C ASN A 76 -10.32 -3.87 -12.45
N SER A 77 -9.73 -5.05 -12.71
CA SER A 77 -10.37 -6.35 -12.49
C SER A 77 -9.93 -7.02 -11.20
N TYR A 78 -9.05 -6.37 -10.43
CA TYR A 78 -8.54 -6.90 -9.16
C TYR A 78 -9.67 -6.92 -8.12
N PRO A 79 -9.75 -7.95 -7.25
CA PRO A 79 -10.87 -8.12 -6.32
C PRO A 79 -10.96 -7.02 -5.24
N TYR A 80 -9.94 -6.18 -5.11
CA TYR A 80 -9.92 -5.02 -4.22
C TYR A 80 -9.05 -3.90 -4.79
N GLU A 81 -9.28 -2.67 -4.33
CA GLU A 81 -8.48 -1.52 -4.76
C GLU A 81 -7.03 -1.62 -4.27
N ILE A 82 -6.09 -1.38 -5.19
CA ILE A 82 -4.66 -1.30 -4.92
C ILE A 82 -4.08 0.01 -5.49
N ASP A 83 -3.11 0.59 -4.79
CA ASP A 83 -2.44 1.85 -5.17
C ASP A 83 -1.02 1.64 -5.72
N GLY A 84 -0.58 0.38 -5.85
CA GLY A 84 0.73 0.01 -6.35
C GLY A 84 1.10 -1.44 -6.06
N LEU A 85 2.35 -1.76 -6.33
CA LEU A 85 3.00 -3.02 -5.95
C LEU A 85 4.00 -2.78 -4.83
N VAL A 86 4.35 -3.84 -4.09
CA VAL A 86 5.48 -3.82 -3.15
C VAL A 86 6.58 -4.70 -3.72
N VAL A 87 7.74 -4.10 -3.97
CA VAL A 87 8.93 -4.82 -4.45
C VAL A 87 9.80 -5.09 -3.23
N LYS A 88 10.07 -6.36 -2.95
CA LYS A 88 10.94 -6.80 -1.84
C LYS A 88 12.13 -7.58 -2.38
N ILE A 89 13.29 -7.41 -1.77
CA ILE A 89 14.44 -8.29 -1.97
C ILE A 89 14.10 -9.66 -1.38
N ASN A 90 14.18 -10.71 -2.19
CA ASN A 90 13.76 -12.03 -1.72
C ASN A 90 14.64 -12.58 -0.60
N ASP A 91 15.96 -12.31 -0.60
CA ASP A 91 16.91 -12.77 0.44
C ASP A 91 16.75 -11.96 1.75
N LEU A 92 16.34 -12.64 2.83
CA LEU A 92 16.12 -12.04 4.14
C LEU A 92 17.44 -11.62 4.83
N ASN A 93 18.53 -12.35 4.62
CA ASN A 93 19.83 -11.98 5.16
C ASN A 93 20.33 -10.68 4.53
N LEU A 94 20.10 -10.51 3.23
CA LEU A 94 20.43 -9.26 2.54
C LEU A 94 19.55 -8.10 3.04
N GLN A 95 18.24 -8.31 3.22
CA GLN A 95 17.36 -7.30 3.80
C GLN A 95 17.83 -6.86 5.20
N ASN A 96 18.18 -7.82 6.05
CA ASN A 96 18.69 -7.54 7.40
C ASN A 96 19.98 -6.72 7.37
N LYS A 97 20.92 -7.05 6.46
CA LYS A 97 22.16 -6.28 6.28
C LYS A 97 21.92 -4.85 5.78
N LEU A 98 20.94 -4.63 4.91
CA LEU A 98 20.58 -3.29 4.42
C LEU A 98 19.96 -2.42 5.52
N GLY A 99 19.22 -3.05 6.44
CA GLY A 99 18.64 -2.41 7.61
C GLY A 99 17.54 -1.40 7.27
N PHE A 100 17.39 -0.39 8.14
CA PHE A 100 16.30 0.58 8.09
C PHE A 100 16.82 2.02 7.97
N LYS A 101 16.00 2.91 7.40
CA LYS A 101 16.19 4.36 7.41
C LYS A 101 14.87 5.02 7.79
N ASN A 102 14.84 5.82 8.86
CA ASN A 102 13.61 6.49 9.35
C ASN A 102 12.43 5.51 9.52
N LEU A 103 12.68 4.37 10.18
CA LEU A 103 11.72 3.27 10.37
C LEU A 103 11.20 2.62 9.07
N ARG A 104 11.85 2.87 7.93
CA ARG A 104 11.52 2.23 6.66
C ARG A 104 12.59 1.20 6.28
N PRO A 105 12.23 -0.07 6.04
CA PRO A 105 13.18 -1.08 5.60
C PRO A 105 13.75 -0.71 4.23
N LYS A 106 15.07 -0.82 4.06
CA LYS A 106 15.74 -0.52 2.78
C LYS A 106 15.58 -1.63 1.75
N GLY A 107 15.27 -2.85 2.19
CA GLY A 107 15.11 -4.03 1.35
C GLY A 107 13.77 -4.13 0.62
N GLN A 108 12.89 -3.13 0.78
CA GLN A 108 11.59 -3.11 0.11
C GLN A 108 11.13 -1.69 -0.21
N VAL A 109 10.34 -1.57 -1.27
CA VAL A 109 9.81 -0.28 -1.75
C VAL A 109 8.39 -0.44 -2.29
N ALA A 110 7.54 0.55 -2.02
CA ALA A 110 6.22 0.65 -2.65
C ALA A 110 6.37 1.29 -4.03
N TYR A 111 6.08 0.53 -5.08
CA TYR A 111 6.07 0.99 -6.46
C TYR A 111 4.64 1.40 -6.84
N LYS A 112 4.31 2.66 -6.60
CA LYS A 112 2.95 3.19 -6.72
C LYS A 112 2.52 3.43 -8.16
N PHE A 113 1.25 3.16 -8.45
CA PHE A 113 0.63 3.58 -9.70
C PHE A 113 0.45 5.11 -9.74
N PRO A 114 0.33 5.70 -10.94
CA PRO A 114 -0.09 7.09 -11.07
C PRO A 114 -1.40 7.33 -10.30
N PRO A 115 -1.47 8.38 -9.45
CA PRO A 115 -2.70 8.69 -8.74
C PRO A 115 -3.78 9.10 -9.73
N ASP A 116 -5.04 8.87 -9.35
CA ASP A 116 -6.16 9.41 -10.12
C ASP A 116 -6.09 10.94 -10.04
N THR A 117 -6.38 11.60 -11.16
CA THR A 117 -6.36 13.06 -11.23
C THR A 117 -7.69 13.56 -11.76
N THR A 118 -8.09 14.73 -11.30
CA THR A 118 -9.29 15.42 -11.76
C THR A 118 -8.98 16.91 -11.93
N GLN A 119 -9.84 17.62 -12.65
CA GLN A 119 -9.76 19.06 -12.81
C GLN A 119 -10.92 19.70 -12.08
N THR A 120 -10.62 20.76 -11.33
CA THR A 120 -11.62 21.61 -10.66
C THR A 120 -11.17 23.06 -10.72
N ARG A 121 -12.11 23.98 -10.53
CA ARG A 121 -11.84 25.42 -10.52
C ARG A 121 -11.34 25.85 -9.15
N VAL A 122 -10.26 26.63 -9.12
CA VAL A 122 -9.84 27.35 -7.92
C VAL A 122 -10.77 28.54 -7.71
N LEU A 123 -11.42 28.59 -6.55
CA LEU A 123 -12.34 29.66 -6.16
C LEU A 123 -11.61 30.81 -5.48
N GLU A 124 -10.72 30.50 -4.53
CA GLU A 124 -9.91 31.47 -3.79
C GLU A 124 -8.64 30.81 -3.25
N VAL A 125 -7.68 31.63 -2.81
CA VAL A 125 -6.46 31.19 -2.10
C VAL A 125 -6.41 31.88 -0.75
N ASN A 126 -6.45 31.08 0.30
CA ASN A 126 -6.34 31.54 1.68
C ASN A 126 -4.88 31.45 2.16
N TRP A 127 -4.46 32.37 3.02
CA TRP A 127 -3.12 32.39 3.59
C TRP A 127 -3.18 32.00 5.07
N GLU A 128 -2.76 30.78 5.38
CA GLU A 128 -2.79 30.24 6.74
C GLU A 128 -1.43 30.39 7.41
N THR A 129 -1.42 30.85 8.67
CA THR A 129 -0.18 30.98 9.45
C THR A 129 -0.01 29.76 10.35
N GLY A 130 1.06 29.00 10.13
CA GLY A 130 1.40 27.84 10.95
C GLY A 130 1.94 28.22 12.33
N PRO A 131 2.07 27.27 13.26
CA PRO A 131 2.53 27.53 14.63
C PRO A 131 3.92 28.17 14.74
N MET A 132 4.77 28.00 13.72
CA MET A 132 6.11 28.60 13.65
C MET A 132 6.15 29.89 12.82
N GLY A 133 5.00 30.48 12.48
CA GLY A 133 4.90 31.70 11.68
C GLY A 133 5.03 31.50 10.16
N THR A 134 5.21 30.25 9.69
CA THR A 134 5.21 29.93 8.25
C THR A 134 3.84 30.24 7.64
N ILE A 135 3.82 31.08 6.60
CA ILE A 135 2.59 31.41 5.86
C ILE A 135 2.43 30.41 4.70
N THR A 136 1.34 29.63 4.71
CA THR A 136 1.03 28.58 3.73
C THR A 136 -0.18 28.99 2.87
N PRO A 137 -0.05 29.07 1.54
CA PRO A 137 -1.21 29.28 0.67
C PRO A 137 -2.01 27.98 0.55
N VAL A 138 -3.32 28.05 0.82
CA VAL A 138 -4.27 26.95 0.71
C VAL A 138 -5.33 27.30 -0.31
N ALA A 139 -5.41 26.52 -1.40
CA ALA A 139 -6.42 26.71 -2.42
C ALA A 139 -7.77 26.16 -1.96
N LYS A 140 -8.82 26.97 -2.09
CA LYS A 140 -10.20 26.52 -1.99
C LYS A 140 -10.73 26.31 -3.40
N VAL A 141 -11.23 25.11 -3.65
CA VAL A 141 -11.66 24.66 -4.98
C VAL A 141 -13.15 24.37 -5.01
N GLU A 142 -13.74 24.30 -6.20
CA GLU A 142 -15.08 23.75 -6.34
C GLU A 142 -15.11 22.28 -5.92
N PRO A 143 -16.11 21.84 -5.14
CA PRO A 143 -16.18 20.47 -4.65
C PRO A 143 -16.10 19.45 -5.77
N ILE A 144 -15.15 18.52 -5.65
CA ILE A 144 -14.94 17.49 -6.68
C ILE A 144 -14.68 16.12 -6.03
N SER A 145 -15.24 15.07 -6.63
CA SER A 145 -14.96 13.70 -6.21
C SER A 145 -13.61 13.24 -6.75
N LEU A 146 -12.68 12.85 -5.87
CA LEU A 146 -11.37 12.28 -6.21
C LEU A 146 -11.07 11.07 -5.33
N SER A 147 -10.86 9.91 -5.95
CA SER A 147 -10.53 8.63 -5.27
C SER A 147 -11.42 8.30 -4.06
N GLY A 148 -12.73 8.56 -4.18
CA GLY A 148 -13.73 8.23 -3.15
C GLY A 148 -13.83 9.23 -2.00
N ALA A 149 -13.17 10.40 -2.10
CA ALA A 149 -13.35 11.54 -1.21
C ALA A 149 -13.87 12.75 -2.01
N ILE A 150 -14.59 13.65 -1.33
CA ILE A 150 -14.90 14.98 -1.86
C ILE A 150 -13.79 15.91 -1.38
N ILE A 151 -13.09 16.51 -2.33
CA ILE A 151 -12.07 17.54 -2.10
C ILE A 151 -12.72 18.91 -2.25
#